data_AF-A0A5T1MTB5-F1
#
_entry.id   AF-A0A5T1MTB5-F1
#
_cell.length_a   1.000
_cell.length_b   1.000
_cell.length_c   1.000
_cell.angle_alpha   90.00
_cell.angle_beta   90.00
_cell.angle_gamma   90.00
#
_symmetry.space_group_name_H-M   'P 1'
#
loop_
_entity.id
_entity.type
_entity.pdbx_description
1 polymer ?
#
loop_
_entity_poly.entity_id
_entity_poly.type
_entity_poly.pdbx_seq_one_letter_code
_entity_poly.pdbx_strand_id
1 'polypeptide(L)'
;MRKDGLENNILIQILDIDRNINKNIVRNKEDRGFLSQNILNELRNLLEHIALCIYNTDTNQQLDSIYENLQSSLKYIGDKRKYKDIKNFHNLLQISVSHYTPNEEVAERLMLKYLFYLFQTRNFCKEFLDIQ
;
A
#
# COMPACT_ATOMS: atom_id res chain seq x y z
N MET A 1 -26.23 8.47 13.85
CA MET A 1 -25.62 7.13 13.99
C MET A 1 -24.18 7.23 13.51
N ARG A 2 -23.20 6.85 14.34
CA ARG A 2 -21.76 7.09 14.16
C ARG A 2 -21.27 6.43 12.87
N LYS A 3 -21.03 7.23 11.82
CA LYS A 3 -20.43 6.78 10.55
C LYS A 3 -18.90 6.81 10.60
N ASP A 4 -18.32 7.52 11.56
CA ASP A 4 -16.93 7.98 11.46
C ASP A 4 -15.90 7.08 12.18
N GLY A 5 -16.30 6.08 12.96
CA GLY A 5 -15.38 5.39 13.87
C GLY A 5 -14.41 4.40 13.21
N LEU A 6 -14.87 3.63 12.23
CA LEU A 6 -14.10 2.50 11.69
C LEU A 6 -13.40 2.80 10.36
N GLU A 7 -13.99 3.64 9.49
CA GLU A 7 -13.26 4.27 8.38
C GLU A 7 -11.99 5.00 8.89
N ASN A 8 -12.09 5.63 10.07
CA ASN A 8 -10.96 6.25 10.74
C ASN A 8 -9.83 5.26 11.06
N ASN A 9 -10.10 4.00 11.42
CA ASN A 9 -9.05 3.06 11.82
C ASN A 9 -8.16 2.65 10.62
N ILE A 10 -8.77 2.27 9.49
CA ILE A 10 -7.98 1.93 8.29
C ILE A 10 -7.23 3.15 7.77
N LEU A 11 -7.88 4.31 7.78
CA LEU A 11 -7.23 5.56 7.38
C LEU A 11 -6.03 5.89 8.29
N ILE A 12 -6.17 5.71 9.61
CA ILE A 12 -5.07 5.86 10.56
C ILE A 12 -3.92 4.91 10.21
N GLN A 13 -4.20 3.64 9.90
CA GLN A 13 -3.16 2.67 9.52
C GLN A 13 -2.44 3.07 8.23
N ILE A 14 -3.19 3.55 7.22
CA ILE A 14 -2.62 4.09 5.98
C ILE A 14 -1.69 5.28 6.28
N LEU A 15 -2.12 6.21 7.13
CA LEU A 15 -1.32 7.38 7.51
C LEU A 15 -0.11 7.00 8.38
N ASP A 16 -0.21 5.98 9.22
CA ASP A 16 0.90 5.47 10.02
C ASP A 16 1.97 4.84 9.13
N ILE A 17 1.56 4.07 8.12
CA ILE A 17 2.48 3.50 7.10
C ILE A 17 3.15 4.62 6.30
N ASP A 18 2.40 5.63 5.84
CA ASP A 18 2.97 6.78 5.13
C ASP A 18 4.03 7.52 5.99
N ARG A 19 3.71 7.78 7.26
CA ARG A 19 4.69 8.37 8.20
C ARG A 19 5.92 7.48 8.37
N ASN A 20 5.76 6.17 8.38
CA ASN A 20 6.88 5.24 8.49
C ASN A 20 7.76 5.22 7.24
N ILE A 21 7.17 5.31 6.04
CA ILE A 21 7.91 5.49 4.79
C ILE A 21 8.73 6.79 4.83
N ASN A 22 8.10 7.91 5.20
CA ASN A 22 8.77 9.20 5.33
C ASN A 22 9.92 9.16 6.35
N LYS A 23 9.71 8.52 7.49
CA LYS A 23 10.74 8.32 8.52
C LYS A 23 11.92 7.48 8.00
N ASN A 24 11.65 6.43 7.23
CA ASN A 24 12.70 5.60 6.62
C ASN A 24 13.56 6.44 5.65
N ILE A 25 12.91 7.23 4.78
CA ILE A 25 13.61 8.11 3.82
C ILE A 25 14.55 9.07 4.55
N VAL A 26 14.08 9.72 5.62
CA VAL A 26 14.90 10.68 6.38
C VAL A 26 16.08 10.00 7.09
N ARG A 27 15.86 8.82 7.68
CA ARG A 27 16.87 8.15 8.51
C ARG A 27 17.94 7.38 7.73
N ASN A 28 17.56 6.79 6.60
CA ASN A 28 18.43 5.84 5.87
C ASN A 28 18.88 6.38 4.50
N LYS A 29 18.86 7.69 4.28
CA LYS A 29 19.23 8.31 2.98
C LYS A 29 20.63 7.96 2.47
N GLU A 30 21.55 7.63 3.37
CA GLU A 30 22.94 7.26 3.04
C GLU A 30 23.09 5.75 2.77
N ASP A 31 22.10 4.93 3.17
CA ASP A 31 22.04 3.48 2.95
C ASP A 31 20.84 3.16 2.05
N ARG A 32 21.05 3.38 0.75
CA ARG A 32 19.99 3.29 -0.28
C ARG A 32 19.46 1.86 -0.43
N GLY A 33 20.33 0.88 -0.22
CA GLY A 33 20.02 -0.54 -0.25
C GLY A 33 19.00 -0.91 0.81
N PHE A 34 19.38 -0.67 2.06
CA PHE A 34 18.52 -0.93 3.21
C PHE A 34 17.23 -0.08 3.18
N LEU A 35 17.35 1.19 2.77
CA LEU A 35 16.20 2.06 2.55
C LEU A 35 15.21 1.45 1.55
N SER A 36 15.70 0.94 0.43
CA SER A 36 14.87 0.35 -0.62
C SER A 36 14.15 -0.90 -0.14
N GLN A 37 14.82 -1.77 0.63
CA GLN A 37 14.18 -2.94 1.23
C GLN A 37 13.02 -2.55 2.14
N ASN A 38 13.25 -1.57 3.03
CA ASN A 38 12.24 -1.12 3.97
C ASN A 38 11.05 -0.49 3.23
N ILE A 39 11.31 0.39 2.25
CA ILE A 39 10.23 1.02 1.48
C ILE A 39 9.41 -0.04 0.73
N LEU A 40 10.03 -1.03 0.09
CA LEU A 40 9.29 -2.08 -0.63
C LEU A 40 8.33 -2.86 0.28
N ASN A 41 8.74 -3.15 1.51
CA ASN A 41 7.89 -3.81 2.50
C ASN A 41 6.73 -2.92 2.94
N GLU A 42 7.00 -1.66 3.27
CA GLU A 42 5.97 -0.70 3.67
C GLU A 42 4.95 -0.44 2.55
N LEU A 43 5.40 -0.39 1.29
CA LEU A 43 4.52 -0.19 0.14
C LEU A 43 3.55 -1.35 -0.08
N ARG A 44 4.01 -2.58 0.16
CA ARG A 44 3.11 -3.73 0.11
C ARG A 44 2.02 -3.59 1.17
N ASN A 45 2.41 -3.33 2.41
CA ASN A 45 1.48 -3.11 3.51
C ASN A 45 0.50 -1.97 3.19
N LEU A 46 0.98 -0.86 2.62
CA LEU A 46 0.16 0.27 2.20
C LEU A 46 -0.93 -0.16 1.20
N LEU A 47 -0.56 -0.89 0.14
CA LEU A 47 -1.51 -1.35 -0.88
C LEU A 47 -2.53 -2.35 -0.33
N GLU A 48 -2.12 -3.21 0.60
CA GLU A 48 -3.02 -4.14 1.28
C GLU A 48 -4.11 -3.38 2.08
N HIS A 49 -3.74 -2.32 2.81
CA HIS A 49 -4.70 -1.48 3.53
C HIS A 49 -5.56 -0.62 2.61
N ILE A 50 -5.00 -0.10 1.51
CA ILE A 50 -5.77 0.59 0.47
C ILE A 50 -6.81 -0.36 -0.14
N ALA A 51 -6.47 -1.62 -0.40
CA ALA A 51 -7.42 -2.61 -0.91
C ALA A 51 -8.59 -2.84 0.05
N LEU A 52 -8.32 -2.95 1.36
CA LEU A 52 -9.35 -3.08 2.39
C LEU A 52 -10.22 -1.82 2.48
N CYS A 53 -9.61 -0.64 2.40
CA CYS A 53 -10.33 0.64 2.39
C CYS A 53 -11.30 0.71 1.20
N ILE A 54 -10.80 0.42 -0.02
CA ILE A 54 -11.62 0.34 -1.23
C ILE A 54 -12.79 -0.62 -1.07
N TYR A 55 -12.52 -1.81 -0.54
CA TYR A 55 -13.53 -2.83 -0.34
C TYR A 55 -14.64 -2.33 0.60
N ASN A 56 -14.27 -1.77 1.76
CA ASN A 56 -15.22 -1.21 2.71
C ASN A 56 -16.05 -0.07 2.11
N THR A 57 -15.41 0.88 1.45
CA THR A 57 -16.10 2.04 0.85
C THR A 57 -17.08 1.60 -0.24
N ASP A 58 -16.65 0.76 -1.18
CA ASP A 58 -17.52 0.36 -2.30
C ASP A 58 -18.63 -0.63 -1.87
N THR A 59 -18.43 -1.42 -0.80
CA THR A 59 -19.43 -2.38 -0.30
C THR A 59 -20.24 -1.85 0.89
N ASN A 60 -19.94 -0.64 1.35
CA ASN A 60 -20.50 -0.05 2.56
C ASN A 60 -20.35 -0.97 3.79
N GLN A 61 -19.19 -1.63 3.88
CA GLN A 61 -18.77 -2.46 5.01
C GLN A 61 -17.80 -1.70 5.91
N GLN A 62 -17.58 -2.24 7.10
CA GLN A 62 -16.72 -1.69 8.12
C GLN A 62 -15.90 -2.84 8.71
N LEU A 63 -14.95 -3.34 7.94
CA LEU A 63 -13.98 -4.33 8.38
C LEU A 63 -12.71 -3.61 8.83
N ASP A 64 -12.05 -4.05 9.89
CA ASP A 64 -10.85 -3.40 10.46
C ASP A 64 -9.61 -4.30 10.43
N SER A 65 -9.80 -5.61 10.40
CA SER A 65 -8.72 -6.60 10.37
C SER A 65 -8.26 -6.89 8.94
N ILE A 66 -7.05 -6.44 8.57
CA ILE A 66 -6.43 -6.82 7.29
C ILE A 66 -6.19 -8.34 7.21
N TYR A 67 -5.82 -8.97 8.33
CA TYR A 67 -5.51 -10.40 8.38
C TYR A 67 -6.68 -11.28 7.92
N GLU A 68 -7.90 -10.95 8.35
CA GLU A 68 -9.10 -11.71 8.01
C GLU A 68 -9.64 -11.37 6.61
N ASN A 69 -9.41 -10.13 6.15
CA ASN A 69 -10.15 -9.57 5.02
C ASN A 69 -9.29 -9.30 3.78
N LEU A 70 -7.97 -9.53 3.86
CA LEU A 70 -7.03 -9.26 2.77
C LEU A 70 -7.42 -9.98 1.48
N GLN A 71 -7.69 -11.29 1.54
CA GLN A 71 -8.01 -12.06 0.33
C GLN A 71 -9.28 -11.56 -0.35
N SER A 72 -10.33 -11.29 0.43
CA SER A 72 -11.60 -10.74 -0.08
C SER A 72 -11.39 -9.37 -0.71
N SER A 73 -10.59 -8.51 -0.07
CA SER A 73 -10.27 -7.17 -0.54
C SER A 73 -9.46 -7.19 -1.85
N LEU A 74 -8.41 -8.01 -1.91
CA LEU A 74 -7.60 -8.19 -3.11
C LEU A 74 -8.39 -8.78 -4.28
N LYS A 75 -9.26 -9.76 -4.00
CA LYS A 75 -10.16 -10.34 -5.01
C LYS A 75 -11.10 -9.26 -5.57
N TYR A 76 -11.69 -8.47 -4.68
CA TYR A 76 -12.64 -7.42 -5.05
C TYR A 76 -12.03 -6.35 -5.96
N ILE A 77 -10.87 -5.79 -5.58
CA ILE A 77 -10.17 -4.85 -6.45
C ILE A 77 -9.70 -5.53 -7.73
N GLY A 78 -9.44 -6.84 -7.65
CA GLY A 78 -8.99 -7.66 -8.76
C GLY A 78 -10.01 -7.82 -9.89
N ASP A 79 -11.29 -7.79 -9.55
CA ASP A 79 -12.41 -7.96 -10.48
C ASP A 79 -12.87 -6.62 -11.10
N LYS A 80 -12.35 -5.49 -10.61
CA LYS A 80 -12.76 -4.14 -11.03
C LYS A 80 -11.67 -3.42 -11.81
N ARG A 81 -11.97 -3.10 -13.08
CA ARG A 81 -11.05 -2.36 -13.96
C ARG A 81 -10.54 -1.04 -13.35
N LYS A 82 -11.39 -0.31 -12.59
CA LYS A 82 -11.02 0.97 -11.95
C LYS A 82 -9.88 0.85 -10.93
N TYR A 83 -9.61 -0.34 -10.39
CA TYR A 83 -8.55 -0.57 -9.41
C TYR A 83 -7.38 -1.38 -9.96
N LYS A 84 -7.30 -1.53 -11.29
CA LYS A 84 -6.27 -2.32 -11.97
C LYS A 84 -4.86 -1.87 -11.59
N ASP A 85 -4.61 -0.58 -11.44
CA ASP A 85 -3.28 -0.06 -11.14
C ASP A 85 -2.81 -0.45 -9.73
N ILE A 86 -3.70 -0.35 -8.73
CA ILE A 86 -3.45 -0.80 -7.35
C ILE A 86 -3.18 -2.31 -7.32
N LYS A 87 -4.04 -3.10 -7.97
CA LYS A 87 -3.89 -4.56 -8.08
C LYS A 87 -2.55 -4.94 -8.73
N ASN A 88 -2.23 -4.31 -9.86
CA ASN A 88 -1.00 -4.62 -10.59
C ASN A 88 0.23 -4.29 -9.78
N PHE A 89 0.24 -3.14 -9.09
CA PHE A 89 1.37 -2.78 -8.26
C PHE A 89 1.54 -3.72 -7.06
N HIS A 90 0.44 -4.09 -6.40
CA HIS A 90 0.46 -5.08 -5.32
C HIS A 90 1.04 -6.41 -5.83
N ASN A 91 0.61 -6.89 -7.00
CA ASN A 91 1.13 -8.14 -7.57
C ASN A 91 2.63 -8.06 -7.89
N LEU A 92 3.08 -6.93 -8.44
CA LEU A 92 4.51 -6.70 -8.70
C LEU A 92 5.33 -6.75 -7.40
N LEU A 93 4.87 -6.08 -6.34
CA LEU A 93 5.51 -6.13 -5.03
C LEU A 93 5.47 -7.53 -4.43
N GLN A 94 4.31 -8.19 -4.44
CA GLN A 94 4.13 -9.54 -3.90
C GLN A 94 5.11 -10.53 -4.52
N ILE A 95 5.22 -10.56 -5.86
CA ILE A 95 6.19 -11.43 -6.56
C ILE A 95 7.63 -11.08 -6.17
N SER A 96 7.92 -9.79 -5.99
CA SER A 96 9.28 -9.32 -5.70
C SER A 96 9.73 -9.61 -4.26
N VAL A 97 8.80 -9.82 -3.32
CA VAL A 97 9.11 -9.99 -1.88
C VAL A 97 8.64 -11.33 -1.30
N SER A 98 7.94 -12.18 -2.06
CA SER A 98 7.33 -13.43 -1.52
C SER A 98 8.32 -14.57 -1.31
N HIS A 99 9.41 -14.64 -2.08
CA HIS A 99 10.32 -15.78 -2.03
C HIS A 99 11.61 -15.49 -1.25
N TYR A 100 12.08 -14.25 -1.23
CA TYR A 100 13.22 -13.77 -0.43
C TYR A 100 13.06 -12.26 -0.22
N THR A 101 13.49 -11.72 0.92
CA THR A 101 13.74 -10.27 1.00
C THR A 101 14.78 -9.96 -0.08
N PRO A 102 14.45 -9.13 -1.09
CA PRO A 102 15.39 -8.84 -2.16
C PRO A 102 16.67 -8.27 -1.53
N ASN A 103 17.84 -8.69 -2.00
CA ASN A 103 19.08 -8.05 -1.56
C ASN A 103 19.04 -6.55 -1.92
N GLU A 104 19.89 -5.77 -1.27
CA GLU A 104 19.93 -4.32 -1.38
C GLU A 104 19.98 -3.82 -2.83
N GLU A 105 20.84 -4.39 -3.67
CA GLU A 105 20.93 -4.00 -5.08
C GLU A 105 19.65 -4.28 -5.87
N VAL A 106 19.01 -5.43 -5.63
CA VAL A 106 17.74 -5.79 -6.27
C VAL A 106 16.65 -4.85 -5.78
N ALA A 107 16.62 -4.53 -4.49
CA ALA A 107 15.66 -3.62 -3.90
C ALA A 107 15.78 -2.21 -4.52
N GLU A 108 16.99 -1.69 -4.70
CA GLU A 108 17.22 -0.40 -5.36
C GLU A 108 16.70 -0.39 -6.80
N ARG A 109 17.02 -1.44 -7.59
CA ARG A 109 16.55 -1.56 -8.97
C ARG A 109 15.02 -1.63 -9.06
N LEU A 110 14.39 -2.35 -8.13
CA LEU A 110 12.94 -2.43 -8.03
C LEU A 110 12.33 -1.06 -7.68
N MET A 111 12.90 -0.33 -6.72
CA MET A 111 12.43 1.01 -6.36
C MET A 111 12.45 1.97 -7.55
N LEU A 112 13.53 1.97 -8.35
CA LEU A 112 13.61 2.77 -9.57
C LEU A 112 12.52 2.38 -10.57
N LYS A 113 12.29 1.08 -10.78
CA LYS A 113 11.23 0.57 -11.66
C LYS A 113 9.84 0.96 -11.17
N TYR A 114 9.65 1.07 -9.86
CA TYR A 114 8.35 1.31 -9.24
C TYR A 114 8.00 2.78 -9.02
N LEU A 115 8.90 3.72 -9.32
CA LEU A 115 8.64 5.18 -9.20
C LEU A 115 7.34 5.63 -9.87
N PHE A 116 7.05 5.13 -11.08
CA PHE A 116 5.80 5.47 -11.77
C PHE A 116 4.56 4.95 -11.01
N TYR A 117 4.63 3.72 -10.49
CA TYR A 117 3.52 3.13 -9.72
C TYR A 117 3.29 3.88 -8.41
N LEU A 118 4.35 4.36 -7.75
CA LEU A 118 4.25 5.22 -6.56
C LEU A 118 3.47 6.50 -6.84
N PHE A 119 3.77 7.16 -7.96
CA PHE A 119 3.07 8.36 -8.37
C PHE A 119 1.59 8.08 -8.63
N GLN A 120 1.27 6.99 -9.34
CA GLN A 120 -0.11 6.58 -9.61
C GLN A 120 -0.88 6.28 -8.31
N THR A 121 -0.28 5.52 -7.39
CA THR A 121 -0.90 5.19 -6.09
C THR A 121 -1.13 6.45 -5.25
N ARG A 122 -0.17 7.39 -5.22
CA ARG A 122 -0.33 8.65 -4.51
C ARG A 122 -1.49 9.48 -5.06
N ASN A 123 -1.62 9.60 -6.38
CA ASN A 123 -2.73 10.33 -7.00
C ASN A 123 -4.07 9.64 -6.72
N PHE A 124 -4.10 8.31 -6.81
CA PHE A 124 -5.27 7.53 -6.45
C PHE A 124 -5.71 7.81 -5.00
N CYS A 125 -4.78 7.77 -4.04
CA CYS A 125 -5.09 8.06 -2.63
C CYS A 125 -5.61 9.49 -2.43
N LYS A 126 -5.05 10.48 -3.11
CA LYS A 126 -5.55 11.87 -3.06
C LYS A 126 -6.99 11.97 -3.55
N GLU A 127 -7.31 11.34 -4.66
CA GLU A 127 -8.65 11.39 -5.26
C GLU A 127 -9.68 10.54 -4.51
N PHE A 128 -9.27 9.38 -3.99
CA PHE A 128 -10.17 8.41 -3.36
C PHE A 128 -10.38 8.66 -1.86
N LEU A 129 -9.33 9.08 -1.14
CA LEU A 129 -9.33 9.23 0.31
C LEU A 129 -9.34 10.70 0.78
N ASP A 130 -9.25 11.65 -0.14
CA ASP A 130 -9.12 13.09 0.15
C ASP A 130 -7.94 13.42 1.09
N ILE A 131 -6.85 12.65 0.98
CA ILE A 131 -5.61 12.85 1.76
C ILE A 131 -4.66 13.76 0.96
N GLN A 132 -4.17 14.84 1.59
CA GLN A 132 -3.26 15.82 0.97
C GLN A 132 -1.81 15.35 0.87
#